data_AF-A0A0P0Z1C6-F1
#
_entry.id   AF-A0A0P0Z1C6-F1
#
_cell.length_a   1.000
_cell.length_b   1.000
_cell.length_c   1.000
_cell.angle_alpha   90.00
_cell.angle_beta   90.00
_cell.angle_gamma   90.00
#
_symmetry.space_group_name_H-M   'P 1'
#
loop_
_entity.id
_entity.type
_entity.pdbx_description
1 polymer ?
#
loop_
_entity_poly.entity_id
_entity_poly.type
_entity_poly.pdbx_seq_one_letter_code
_entity_poly.pdbx_strand_id
1 'polypeptide(L)'
;MGSGFDPSSRLHLRAGDTALCMGRTAIMPGGRARASTVFGVVHRSAGEVFTHLYLVPHLPEQRHLRGEVLLAAVFPGDDLSAARAFAARHLGLALCDETSEPVRAAA
;
A
#
# COMPACT_ATOMS: atom_id res chain seq x y z
N MET A 1 8.84 -6.20 -22.31
CA MET A 1 9.50 -5.10 -21.58
C MET A 1 8.41 -4.24 -20.97
N GLY A 2 7.92 -4.62 -19.78
CA GLY A 2 7.01 -3.76 -19.02
C GLY A 2 7.86 -2.77 -18.23
N SER A 3 7.61 -1.47 -18.40
CA SER A 3 8.31 -0.37 -17.73
C SER A 3 8.43 -0.65 -16.22
N GLY A 4 9.66 -0.55 -15.70
CA GLY A 4 10.12 -0.97 -14.38
C GLY A 4 9.59 -0.15 -13.19
N PHE A 5 8.30 0.15 -13.18
CA PHE A 5 7.66 0.81 -12.04
C PHE A 5 7.40 -0.20 -10.93
N ASP A 6 8.25 -0.18 -9.90
CA ASP A 6 7.97 -0.82 -8.62
C ASP A 6 7.14 0.14 -7.74
N PRO A 7 5.86 -0.15 -7.45
CA PRO A 7 5.01 0.71 -6.63
C PRO A 7 5.50 0.77 -5.16
N SER A 8 6.24 -0.23 -4.67
CA SER A 8 6.76 -0.21 -3.30
C SER A 8 7.81 0.89 -3.09
N SER A 9 8.51 1.30 -4.16
CA SER A 9 9.51 2.38 -4.15
C SER A 9 8.95 3.76 -3.75
N ARG A 10 7.62 3.92 -3.76
CA ARG A 10 6.95 5.16 -3.32
C ARG A 10 6.60 5.17 -1.84
N LEU A 11 6.75 4.04 -1.14
CA LEU A 11 6.47 3.96 0.29
C LEU A 11 7.66 4.50 1.08
N HIS A 12 7.40 5.47 1.96
CA HIS A 12 8.40 5.93 2.91
C HIS A 12 8.45 4.99 4.12
N LEU A 13 9.22 3.90 4.00
CA LEU A 13 9.42 2.92 5.07
C LEU A 13 10.60 3.33 5.96
N ARG A 14 10.42 3.24 7.27
CA ARG A 14 11.50 3.41 8.27
C ARG A 14 12.13 2.06 8.60
N ALA A 15 13.29 2.09 9.23
CA ALA A 15 13.92 0.88 9.77
C ALA A 15 12.95 0.17 10.75
N GLY A 16 12.71 -1.12 10.52
CA GLY A 16 11.77 -1.94 11.30
C GLY A 16 10.32 -1.99 10.77
N ASP A 17 9.98 -1.14 9.78
CA ASP A 17 8.69 -1.21 9.10
C ASP A 17 8.62 -2.43 8.17
N THR A 18 7.41 -2.94 7.95
CA THR A 18 7.15 -4.05 7.02
C THR A 18 6.00 -3.69 6.10
N ALA A 19 6.21 -3.77 4.80
CA ALA A 19 5.19 -3.54 3.80
C ALA A 19 4.77 -4.86 3.12
N LEU A 20 3.47 -5.09 3.00
CA LEU A 20 2.90 -6.21 2.27
C LEU A 20 2.01 -5.68 1.15
N CYS A 21 2.26 -6.12 -0.08
CA CYS A 21 1.35 -5.89 -1.19
C CYS A 21 0.08 -6.74 -0.99
N MET A 22 -1.06 -6.08 -0.82
CA MET A 22 -2.34 -6.76 -0.57
C MET A 22 -3.12 -7.02 -1.85
N GLY A 23 -2.91 -6.22 -2.89
CA GLY A 23 -3.70 -6.28 -4.10
C GLY A 23 -3.68 -5.01 -4.91
N ARG A 24 -4.63 -4.89 -5.83
CA ARG A 24 -4.87 -3.71 -6.65
C ARG A 24 -6.31 -3.25 -6.51
N THR A 25 -6.55 -1.96 -6.71
CA THR A 25 -7.88 -1.37 -6.77
C THR A 25 -7.94 -0.33 -7.89
N ALA A 26 -9.11 -0.15 -8.48
CA ALA A 26 -9.41 0.97 -9.39
C ALA A 26 -10.09 2.15 -8.68
N ILE A 27 -10.41 2.00 -7.39
CA ILE A 27 -11.19 2.95 -6.59
C ILE A 27 -10.23 3.69 -5.65
N MET A 28 -10.19 5.02 -5.77
CA MET A 28 -9.53 5.88 -4.79
C MET A 28 -10.56 6.57 -3.89
N PRO A 29 -10.22 6.80 -2.61
CA PRO A 29 -10.93 7.75 -1.76
C PRO A 29 -11.11 9.09 -2.49
N GLY A 30 -12.32 9.64 -2.47
CA GLY A 30 -12.66 10.89 -3.19
C GLY A 30 -13.15 10.71 -4.64
N GLY A 31 -13.48 9.48 -5.05
CA GLY A 31 -14.25 9.21 -6.28
C GLY A 31 -13.47 9.35 -7.59
N ARG A 32 -12.15 9.54 -7.53
CA ARG A 32 -11.30 9.54 -8.73
C ARG A 32 -10.90 8.10 -9.05
N ALA A 33 -11.50 7.49 -10.07
CA ALA A 33 -11.08 6.16 -10.52
C ALA A 33 -9.61 6.21 -10.99
N ARG A 34 -8.72 5.51 -10.27
CA ARG A 34 -7.30 5.34 -10.62
C ARG A 34 -6.83 3.96 -10.17
N ALA A 35 -6.22 3.23 -11.10
CA ALA A 35 -5.54 1.98 -10.78
C ALA A 35 -4.42 2.24 -9.75
N SER A 36 -4.45 1.50 -8.65
CA SER A 36 -3.53 1.64 -7.53
C SER A 36 -3.16 0.26 -6.99
N THR A 37 -1.92 0.12 -6.51
CA THR A 37 -1.54 -1.01 -5.65
C THR A 37 -1.91 -0.66 -4.21
N VAL A 38 -2.48 -1.62 -3.49
CA VAL A 38 -2.81 -1.51 -2.08
C VAL A 38 -1.71 -2.16 -1.27
N PHE A 39 -1.13 -1.42 -0.33
CA PHE A 39 -0.13 -1.92 0.60
C PHE A 39 -0.65 -1.82 2.04
N GLY A 40 -0.49 -2.89 2.80
CA GLY A 40 -0.53 -2.82 4.25
C GLY A 40 0.88 -2.62 4.78
N VAL A 41 1.12 -1.55 5.52
CA VAL A 41 2.42 -1.24 6.11
C VAL A 41 2.30 -1.25 7.62
N VAL A 42 3.01 -2.17 8.25
CA VAL A 42 3.16 -2.22 9.71
C VAL A 42 4.32 -1.31 10.08
N HIS A 43 4.00 -0.26 10.84
CA HIS A 43 4.98 0.65 11.40
C HIS A 43 5.28 0.28 12.85
N ARG A 44 6.57 0.35 13.22
CA ARG A 44 7.04 0.12 14.59
C ARG A 44 7.84 1.34 15.04
N SER A 45 7.22 2.19 15.87
CA SER A 45 7.83 3.46 16.28
C SER A 45 7.59 3.71 17.76
N ALA A 46 8.66 4.03 18.50
CA ALA A 46 8.59 4.48 19.90
C ALA A 46 7.77 3.59 20.86
N GLY A 47 7.75 2.28 20.63
CA GLY A 47 7.00 1.32 21.45
C GLY A 47 5.55 1.08 21.00
N GLU A 48 5.09 1.80 19.99
CA GLU A 48 3.77 1.60 19.38
C GLU A 48 3.87 0.85 18.06
N VAL A 49 2.84 0.05 17.78
CA VAL A 49 2.69 -0.71 16.54
C VAL A 49 1.34 -0.38 15.94
N PHE A 50 1.34 0.02 14.67
CA PHE A 50 0.12 0.30 13.92
C PHE A 50 0.29 -0.08 12.46
N THR A 51 -0.83 -0.33 11.81
CA THR A 51 -0.92 -0.73 10.41
C THR A 51 -1.57 0.38 9.59
N HIS A 52 -0.85 0.87 8.58
CA HIS A 52 -1.36 1.79 7.59
C HIS A 52 -1.77 1.04 6.33
N LEU A 53 -2.94 1.39 5.79
CA LEU A 53 -3.38 0.92 4.48
C LEU A 53 -3.15 2.02 3.45
N TYR A 54 -2.16 1.83 2.58
CA TYR A 54 -1.78 2.80 1.55
C TYR A 54 -2.28 2.42 0.16
N LEU A 55 -2.61 3.44 -0.63
CA LEU A 55 -2.93 3.34 -2.05
C LEU A 55 -1.84 4.03 -2.84
N VAL A 56 -1.13 3.25 -3.66
CA VAL A 56 -0.04 3.73 -4.50
C VAL A 56 -0.53 3.78 -5.95
N PRO A 57 -0.78 4.97 -6.52
CA PRO A 57 -1.33 5.09 -7.87
C PRO A 57 -0.32 4.66 -8.94
N HIS A 58 -0.80 3.87 -9.90
CA HIS A 58 -0.07 3.53 -11.12
C HIS A 58 -0.14 4.74 -12.05
N LEU A 59 0.75 5.70 -11.88
CA LEU A 59 0.86 6.83 -12.81
C LEU A 59 1.85 6.47 -13.92
N PRO A 60 1.56 6.80 -15.19
CA PRO A 60 2.53 6.68 -16.25
C PRO A 60 3.75 7.57 -15.94
N GLU A 61 4.95 7.05 -16.19
CA GLU A 61 6.26 7.65 -15.89
C GLU A 61 6.43 9.08 -16.44
N GLN A 62 5.61 9.48 -17.41
CA GLN A 62 5.73 10.74 -18.15
C GLN A 62 5.13 11.99 -17.49
N ARG A 63 4.50 11.88 -16.30
CA ARG A 63 4.06 13.08 -15.58
C ARG A 63 4.87 13.22 -14.31
N HIS A 64 5.60 14.34 -14.19
CA HIS A 64 6.21 14.87 -12.96
C HIS A 64 5.24 15.03 -11.77
N LEU A 65 3.97 14.65 -11.95
CA LEU A 65 3.04 14.40 -10.87
C LEU A 65 3.51 13.14 -10.12
N ARG A 66 4.33 13.31 -9.08
CA ARG A 66 4.46 12.30 -8.04
C ARG A 66 3.04 11.96 -7.60
N GLY A 67 2.54 10.79 -7.98
CA GLY A 67 1.23 10.34 -7.53
C GLY A 67 1.30 10.21 -6.03
N GLU A 68 0.60 11.11 -5.34
CA GLU A 68 0.55 11.11 -3.89
C GLU A 68 0.07 9.75 -3.42
N VAL A 69 0.88 9.09 -2.59
CA VAL A 69 0.48 7.87 -1.90
C VAL A 69 -0.60 8.27 -0.91
N LEU A 70 -1.78 7.69 -1.04
CA LEU A 70 -2.89 8.01 -0.15
C LEU A 70 -2.96 7.03 1.01
N LEU A 71 -3.19 7.56 2.21
CA LEU A 71 -3.54 6.77 3.38
C LEU A 71 -5.06 6.54 3.38
N ALA A 72 -5.49 5.29 3.25
CA ALA A 72 -6.90 4.93 3.23
C ALA A 72 -7.46 4.69 4.64
N ALA A 73 -6.67 4.06 5.52
CA ALA A 73 -7.06 3.73 6.88
C ALA A 73 -5.83 3.43 7.76
N VAL A 74 -6.03 3.55 9.08
CA VAL A 74 -5.05 3.21 10.13
C VAL A 74 -5.70 2.24 11.09
N PHE A 75 -4.97 1.19 11.47
CA PHE A 75 -5.41 0.17 12.42
C PHE A 75 -4.38 0.03 13.54
N PRO A 76 -4.80 -0.19 14.80
CA PRO A 76 -3.87 -0.49 15.88
C PRO A 76 -3.28 -1.90 15.71
N GLY A 77 -2.02 -2.09 16.10
CA GLY A 77 -1.31 -3.37 16.03
C GLY A 77 -0.75 -3.70 14.65
N ASP A 78 -0.15 -4.90 14.55
CA ASP A 78 0.43 -5.44 13.33
C ASP A 78 -0.47 -6.43 12.59
N ASP A 79 -1.70 -6.64 13.08
CA ASP A 79 -2.66 -7.52 12.43
C ASP A 79 -3.21 -6.89 11.13
N LEU A 80 -2.74 -7.45 10.01
CA LEU A 80 -3.16 -7.07 8.67
C LEU A 80 -4.57 -7.57 8.31
N SER A 81 -5.19 -8.44 9.12
CA SER A 81 -6.51 -9.02 8.84
C SER A 81 -7.59 -7.93 8.74
N ALA A 82 -7.60 -6.98 9.67
CA ALA A 82 -8.53 -5.87 9.70
C ALA A 82 -8.34 -4.93 8.49
N ALA A 83 -7.08 -4.64 8.15
CA ALA A 83 -6.73 -3.83 6.98
C ALA A 83 -7.16 -4.51 5.67
N ARG A 84 -6.95 -5.83 5.55
CA ARG A 84 -7.37 -6.62 4.39
C ARG A 84 -8.89 -6.69 4.26
N ALA A 85 -9.60 -6.91 5.36
CA ALA A 85 -11.05 -6.91 5.39
C ALA A 85 -11.63 -5.55 4.99
N PHE A 86 -11.03 -4.46 5.46
CA PHE A 86 -11.41 -3.11 5.06
C PHE A 86 -11.20 -2.90 3.55
N ALA A 87 -10.02 -3.25 3.03
CA ALA A 87 -9.69 -3.10 1.62
C ALA A 87 -10.65 -3.88 0.71
N ALA A 88 -10.96 -5.14 1.07
CA ALA A 88 -11.91 -5.96 0.32
C ALA A 88 -13.31 -5.33 0.29
N ARG A 89 -13.80 -4.82 1.43
CA ARG A 89 -15.17 -4.30 1.55
C ARG A 89 -15.36 -2.91 0.93
N HIS A 90 -14.37 -2.03 1.08
CA HIS A 90 -14.54 -0.60 0.78
C HIS A 90 -13.78 -0.13 -0.45
N LEU A 91 -12.74 -0.86 -0.85
CA LEU A 91 -11.86 -0.46 -1.96
C LEU A 91 -12.01 -1.37 -3.18
N GLY A 92 -12.87 -2.40 -3.15
CA GLY A 92 -13.00 -3.33 -4.28
C GLY A 92 -11.67 -4.00 -4.62
N LEU A 93 -10.93 -4.43 -3.59
CA LEU A 93 -9.61 -5.01 -3.71
C LEU A 93 -9.65 -6.28 -4.58
N ALA A 94 -8.93 -6.26 -5.70
CA ALA A 94 -8.52 -7.46 -6.41
C ALA A 94 -7.19 -7.94 -5.80
N LEU A 95 -7.19 -9.13 -5.19
CA LEU A 95 -6.00 -9.68 -4.55
C LEU A 95 -4.86 -9.84 -5.57
N CYS A 96 -3.63 -9.59 -5.13
CA CYS A 96 -2.46 -10.00 -5.89
C CYS A 96 -2.32 -11.52 -5.79
N ASP A 97 -1.93 -12.19 -6.88
CA ASP A 97 -1.60 -13.62 -6.84
C ASP A 97 -0.57 -13.89 -5.72
N GLU A 98 -0.77 -15.01 -5.02
CA GLU A 98 -0.34 -15.33 -3.64
C GLU A 98 1.18 -15.46 -3.37
N THR A 99 2.04 -14.64 -3.98
CA THR A 99 3.50 -14.72 -3.74
C THR A 99 4.17 -13.37 -3.53
N SER A 100 3.44 -12.36 -3.06
CA SER A 100 4.07 -11.07 -2.74
C SER A 100 4.88 -11.20 -1.45
N GLU A 101 6.19 -11.39 -1.57
CA GLU A 101 7.08 -11.38 -0.41
C GLU A 101 7.00 -10.02 0.30
N PRO A 102 6.99 -10.00 1.64
CA PRO A 102 6.97 -8.75 2.39
C PRO A 102 8.26 -7.95 2.12
N VAL A 103 8.10 -6.69 1.75
CA VAL A 103 9.21 -5.75 1.59
C VAL A 103 9.58 -5.19 2.95
N ARG A 104 10.85 -5.31 3.33
CA ARG A 104 11.40 -4.74 4.57
C ARG A 104 12.35 -3.61 4.22
N ALA A 105 12.33 -2.55 5.02
CA ALA A 105 13.39 -1.54 4.92
C ALA A 105 14.73 -2.17 5.31
N ALA A 106 15.79 -1.88 4.54
CA ALA A 106 17.14 -2.24 4.93
C ALA A 106 17.52 -1.48 6.21
N ALA A 107 18.22 -2.17 7.12
CA ALA A 107 18.69 -1.63 8.39
C ALA A 107 19.81 -0.60 8.20
#